data_AF-A0A7S3IJG5-F1
#
_entry.id   AF-A0A7S3IJG5-F1
#
_cell.length_a   1.000
_cell.length_b   1.000
_cell.length_c   1.000
_cell.angle_alpha   90.00
_cell.angle_beta   90.00
_cell.angle_gamma   90.00
#
_symmetry.space_group_name_H-M   'P 1'
#
loop_
_entity.id
_entity.type
_entity.pdbx_description
1 polymer ?
#
loop_
_entity_poly.entity_id
_entity_poly.type
_entity_poly.pdbx_seq_one_letter_code
_entity_poly.pdbx_strand_id
1 'polypeptide(L)'
;SNFPADTSKISVVIDGRACAVTAATTTTISCTTADRPGLVESSMEIFIDGQGLVSNNGVLFRYVSFWTADSTWGGDFAPMHLESVHIPKGLNLLVDIKNPPQLKFVLVEGGLIFYPD
;
A
#
# COMPACT_ATOMS: atom_id res chain seq x y z
N SER A 1 -3.73 1.58 -21.68
CA SER A 1 -4.47 2.15 -22.82
C SER A 1 -5.35 1.06 -23.42
N ASN A 2 -6.33 1.42 -24.24
CA ASN A 2 -7.37 0.53 -24.78
C ASN A 2 -8.27 -0.10 -23.69
N PHE A 3 -8.46 0.59 -22.57
CA PHE A 3 -9.42 0.16 -21.57
C PHE A 3 -10.86 0.39 -22.08
N PRO A 4 -11.81 -0.48 -21.73
CA PRO A 4 -13.21 -0.23 -22.04
C PRO A 4 -13.74 0.95 -21.22
N ALA A 5 -14.65 1.74 -21.80
CA ALA A 5 -15.38 2.76 -21.03
C ALA A 5 -16.45 2.14 -20.11
N ASP A 6 -16.86 0.89 -20.41
CA ASP A 6 -17.80 0.11 -19.61
C ASP A 6 -17.09 -0.46 -18.37
N THR A 7 -17.37 0.13 -17.21
CA THR A 7 -16.76 -0.26 -15.93
C THR A 7 -17.16 -1.66 -15.48
N SER A 8 -18.27 -2.22 -15.96
CA SER A 8 -18.69 -3.59 -15.61
C SER A 8 -17.74 -4.67 -16.12
N LYS A 9 -16.89 -4.32 -17.10
CA LYS A 9 -15.86 -5.19 -17.65
C LYS A 9 -14.53 -5.12 -16.91
N ILE A 10 -14.40 -4.25 -15.92
CA ILE A 10 -13.13 -3.96 -15.24
C ILE A 10 -13.22 -4.42 -13.79
N SER A 11 -12.29 -5.27 -13.39
CA SER A 11 -12.07 -5.63 -11.99
C SER A 11 -10.69 -5.14 -11.57
N VAL A 12 -10.62 -4.41 -10.46
CA VAL A 12 -9.36 -3.94 -9.86
C VAL A 12 -9.28 -4.51 -8.46
N VAL A 13 -8.19 -5.20 -8.15
CA VAL A 13 -7.91 -5.77 -6.84
C VAL A 13 -6.57 -5.23 -6.36
N ILE A 14 -6.55 -4.67 -5.15
CA ILE A 14 -5.34 -4.16 -4.49
C ILE A 14 -5.21 -4.90 -3.16
N ASP A 15 -4.10 -5.58 -2.94
CA ASP A 15 -3.82 -6.36 -1.72
C ASP A 15 -4.95 -7.35 -1.36
N GLY A 16 -5.56 -7.97 -2.38
CA GLY A 16 -6.68 -8.89 -2.22
C GLY A 16 -8.04 -8.23 -1.91
N ARG A 17 -8.10 -6.89 -1.92
CA ARG A 17 -9.34 -6.11 -1.74
C ARG A 17 -9.82 -5.52 -3.05
N ALA A 18 -11.12 -5.60 -3.30
CA ALA A 18 -11.72 -4.97 -4.48
C ALA A 18 -11.61 -3.44 -4.38
N CYS A 19 -11.04 -2.81 -5.41
CA CYS A 19 -11.07 -1.36 -5.60
C CYS A 19 -12.31 -1.04 -6.44
N ALA A 20 -13.30 -0.35 -5.84
CA ALA A 20 -14.58 -0.10 -6.49
C ALA A 20 -14.39 0.85 -7.68
N VAL A 21 -14.53 0.35 -8.91
CA VAL A 21 -14.33 1.13 -10.15
C VAL A 21 -15.45 2.15 -10.30
N THR A 22 -15.08 3.43 -10.36
CA THR A 22 -16.02 4.57 -10.41
C THR A 22 -16.11 5.20 -11.80
N ALA A 23 -15.05 5.14 -12.60
CA ALA A 23 -15.03 5.64 -13.98
C ALA A 23 -13.94 4.95 -14.81
N ALA A 24 -14.13 4.89 -16.12
CA ALA A 24 -13.10 4.42 -17.05
C ALA A 24 -13.16 5.19 -18.38
N THR A 25 -12.00 5.41 -18.97
CA THR A 25 -11.81 5.90 -20.33
C THR A 25 -10.85 4.97 -21.07
N THR A 26 -10.54 5.23 -22.34
CA THR A 26 -9.57 4.41 -23.08
C THR A 26 -8.15 4.43 -22.50
N THR A 27 -7.83 5.38 -21.62
CA THR A 27 -6.49 5.53 -21.03
C THR A 27 -6.47 5.54 -19.51
N THR A 28 -7.61 5.70 -18.85
CA THR A 28 -7.68 5.83 -17.38
C THR A 28 -8.73 4.89 -16.78
N ILE A 29 -8.43 4.40 -15.59
CA ILE A 29 -9.37 3.69 -14.71
C ILE A 29 -9.31 4.42 -13.37
N SER A 30 -10.46 4.84 -12.87
CA SER A 30 -10.60 5.43 -11.54
C SER A 30 -11.33 4.43 -10.65
N CYS A 31 -10.78 4.19 -9.45
CA CYS A 31 -11.42 3.33 -8.46
C CYS A 31 -11.16 3.87 -7.05
N THR A 32 -12.01 3.48 -6.10
CA THR A 32 -11.84 3.80 -4.67
C THR A 32 -11.29 2.58 -3.94
N THR A 33 -10.12 2.75 -3.33
CA THR A 33 -9.48 1.72 -2.50
C THR A 33 -10.34 1.36 -1.30
N ALA A 34 -10.39 0.07 -0.94
CA ALA A 34 -11.03 -0.39 0.29
C ALA A 34 -10.19 -0.08 1.54
N ASP A 35 -10.68 -0.52 2.70
CA ASP A 35 -9.88 -0.60 3.93
C ASP A 35 -8.57 -1.33 3.67
N ARG A 36 -7.50 -0.86 4.33
CA ARG A 36 -6.23 -1.57 4.32
C ARG A 36 -6.49 -2.97 4.89
N PRO A 37 -6.10 -4.05 4.19
CA PRO A 37 -6.10 -5.39 4.77
C PRO A 37 -5.11 -5.45 5.95
N GLY A 38 -5.01 -6.60 6.62
CA GLY A 38 -3.94 -6.80 7.60
C GLY A 38 -2.53 -6.71 6.98
N LEU A 39 -1.54 -7.26 7.66
CA LEU A 39 -0.18 -7.34 7.12
C LEU A 39 -0.14 -8.33 5.96
N VAL A 40 -0.09 -7.81 4.72
CA VAL A 40 -0.03 -8.59 3.48
C VAL A 40 0.98 -7.97 2.51
N GLU A 41 1.60 -8.80 1.69
CA GLU A 41 2.50 -8.33 0.63
C GLU A 41 1.73 -7.51 -0.41
N SER A 42 2.33 -6.39 -0.84
CA SER A 42 1.67 -5.48 -1.76
C SER A 42 1.48 -6.11 -3.14
N SER A 43 0.27 -6.09 -3.64
CA SER A 43 -0.14 -6.63 -4.94
C SER A 43 -1.22 -5.76 -5.58
N MET A 44 -1.25 -5.77 -6.90
CA MET A 44 -2.26 -5.06 -7.67
C MET A 44 -2.59 -5.87 -8.91
N GLU A 45 -3.86 -6.07 -9.18
CA GLU A 45 -4.36 -6.77 -10.34
C GLU A 45 -5.45 -5.93 -10.99
N ILE A 46 -5.36 -5.77 -12.30
CA ILE A 46 -6.43 -5.20 -13.11
C ILE A 46 -6.80 -6.27 -14.13
N PHE A 47 -8.05 -6.70 -14.12
CA PHE A 47 -8.61 -7.66 -15.06
C PHE A 47 -9.65 -6.96 -15.94
N ILE A 48 -9.57 -7.20 -17.24
CA ILE A 48 -10.53 -6.69 -18.22
C ILE A 48 -11.21 -7.88 -18.91
N ASP A 49 -12.54 -7.93 -18.85
CA ASP A 49 -13.32 -8.97 -19.51
C ASP A 49 -13.05 -8.98 -21.03
N GLY A 50 -12.73 -10.18 -21.54
CA GLY A 50 -12.29 -10.38 -22.92
C GLY A 50 -10.84 -9.99 -23.24
N GLN A 51 -10.07 -9.39 -22.32
CA GLN A 51 -8.64 -9.06 -22.52
C GLN A 51 -7.70 -9.72 -21.50
N GLY A 52 -8.19 -10.11 -20.32
CA GLY A 52 -7.39 -10.75 -19.28
C GLY A 52 -6.72 -9.76 -18.31
N LEU A 53 -5.59 -10.18 -17.72
CA LEU A 53 -4.82 -9.37 -16.77
C LEU A 53 -4.00 -8.30 -17.49
N VAL A 54 -4.07 -7.07 -16.99
CA VAL A 54 -3.29 -5.93 -17.48
C VAL A 54 -1.90 -5.96 -16.85
N SER A 55 -0.88 -5.65 -17.65
CA SER A 55 0.47 -5.41 -17.13
C SER A 55 0.51 -4.10 -16.34
N ASN A 56 0.93 -4.17 -15.07
CA ASN A 56 1.19 -2.98 -14.27
C ASN A 56 2.58 -2.38 -14.52
N ASN A 57 3.39 -2.97 -15.40
CA ASN A 57 4.78 -2.54 -15.68
C ASN A 57 5.65 -2.41 -14.42
N GLY A 58 5.42 -3.27 -13.42
CA GLY A 58 6.14 -3.23 -12.14
C GLY A 58 5.71 -2.11 -11.19
N VAL A 59 4.71 -1.30 -11.55
CA VAL A 59 4.11 -0.29 -10.67
C VAL A 59 3.06 -0.97 -9.79
N LEU A 60 3.07 -0.66 -8.49
CA LEU A 60 2.12 -1.21 -7.52
C LEU A 60 1.61 -0.08 -6.62
N PHE A 61 0.40 -0.25 -6.10
CA PHE A 61 -0.10 0.54 -4.97
C PHE A 61 0.39 -0.08 -3.65
N ARG A 62 0.67 0.74 -2.64
CA ARG A 62 1.04 0.27 -1.30
C ARG A 62 0.22 1.02 -0.27
N TYR A 63 -0.43 0.29 0.62
CA TYR A 63 -0.88 0.88 1.87
C TYR A 63 0.32 1.10 2.79
N VAL A 64 0.37 2.29 3.40
CA VAL A 64 1.50 2.76 4.20
C VAL A 64 1.01 3.18 5.57
N SER A 65 1.72 2.74 6.60
CA SER A 65 1.56 3.16 7.99
C SER A 65 2.50 4.32 8.27
N PHE A 66 1.98 5.40 8.85
CA PHE A 66 2.81 6.50 9.33
C PHE A 66 3.42 6.15 10.69
N TRP A 67 4.69 6.48 10.90
CA TRP A 67 5.36 6.32 12.18
C TRP A 67 4.63 7.08 13.29
N THR A 68 4.08 8.26 13.00
CA THR A 68 3.35 9.06 14.00
C THR A 68 1.99 8.51 14.39
N ALA A 69 1.41 7.57 13.61
CA ALA A 69 0.08 7.05 13.87
C ALA A 69 0.12 6.02 15.01
N ASP A 70 -0.77 6.18 16.00
CA ASP A 70 -0.99 5.24 17.11
C ASP A 70 -1.36 3.83 16.61
N SER A 71 -2.17 3.76 15.55
CA SER A 71 -2.58 2.51 14.90
C SER A 71 -1.42 1.70 14.32
N THR A 72 -0.28 2.33 14.01
CA THR A 72 0.93 1.63 13.57
C THR A 72 1.53 0.78 14.70
N TRP A 73 1.36 1.22 15.94
CA TRP A 73 1.94 0.61 17.14
C TRP A 73 0.89 -0.13 17.96
N GLY A 74 -0.21 -0.55 17.36
CA GLY A 74 -1.26 -1.29 18.07
C GLY A 74 -2.01 -0.45 19.11
N GLY A 75 -1.98 0.87 18.99
CA GLY A 75 -2.58 1.81 19.95
C GLY A 75 -1.60 2.30 21.02
N ASP A 76 -0.36 1.82 21.03
CA ASP A 76 0.71 2.30 21.90
C ASP A 76 1.44 3.52 21.31
N PHE A 77 2.34 4.08 22.11
CA PHE A 77 3.24 5.13 21.65
C PHE A 77 4.27 4.60 20.66
N ALA A 78 4.71 5.47 19.75
CA ALA A 78 5.80 5.16 18.85
C ALA A 78 7.10 4.83 19.63
N PRO A 79 7.98 3.99 19.08
CA PRO A 79 9.19 3.53 19.75
C PRO A 79 10.07 4.66 20.28
N MET A 80 10.58 4.50 21.49
CA MET A 80 11.42 5.46 22.20
C MET A 80 12.92 5.14 22.06
N HIS A 81 13.75 5.96 22.70
CA HIS A 81 15.21 5.81 22.70
C HIS A 81 15.63 4.42 23.19
N LEU A 82 16.50 3.76 22.40
CA LEU A 82 17.04 2.41 22.61
C LEU A 82 16.01 1.28 22.61
N GLU A 83 14.78 1.54 22.16
CA GLU A 83 13.85 0.48 21.83
C GLU A 83 14.20 -0.15 20.48
N SER A 84 13.61 -1.31 20.21
CA SER A 84 13.84 -2.06 18.97
C SER A 84 12.57 -2.09 18.15
N VAL A 85 12.72 -1.95 16.83
CA VAL A 85 11.58 -1.92 15.91
C VAL A 85 11.61 -3.14 15.03
N HIS A 86 10.47 -3.81 14.92
CA HIS A 86 10.25 -4.89 13.97
C HIS A 86 9.25 -4.44 12.92
N ILE A 87 9.66 -4.49 11.66
CA ILE A 87 8.83 -4.19 10.49
C ILE A 87 8.57 -5.52 9.80
N PRO A 88 7.51 -6.25 10.17
CA PRO A 88 7.20 -7.56 9.61
C PRO A 88 6.84 -7.48 8.12
N LYS A 89 6.84 -8.63 7.45
CA LYS A 89 6.34 -8.79 6.09
C LYS A 89 4.93 -8.19 5.94
N GLY A 90 4.69 -7.49 4.83
CA GLY A 90 3.44 -6.77 4.58
C GLY A 90 3.21 -5.46 5.36
N LEU A 91 4.12 -5.05 6.25
CA LEU A 91 4.11 -3.68 6.80
C LEU A 91 4.97 -2.77 5.92
N ASN A 92 4.37 -1.74 5.32
CA ASN A 92 5.12 -0.61 4.75
C ASN A 92 5.05 0.56 5.74
N LEU A 93 6.15 0.83 6.43
CA LEU A 93 6.28 1.90 7.41
C LEU A 93 6.91 3.14 6.75
N LEU A 94 6.24 4.28 6.83
CA LEU A 94 6.80 5.58 6.50
C LEU A 94 7.30 6.26 7.77
N VAL A 95 8.59 6.61 7.77
CA VAL A 95 9.18 7.47 8.80
C VAL A 95 8.85 8.91 8.47
N ASP A 96 7.70 9.38 8.95
CA ASP A 96 7.16 10.73 8.74
C ASP A 96 7.60 11.74 9.81
N ILE A 97 8.70 11.44 10.51
CA ILE A 97 9.30 12.29 11.53
C ILE A 97 10.69 12.75 11.14
N LYS A 98 11.00 14.02 11.42
CA LYS A 98 12.29 14.64 11.07
C LYS A 98 13.47 14.05 11.85
N ASN A 99 13.25 13.80 13.15
CA ASN A 99 14.30 13.32 14.06
C ASN A 99 13.79 12.05 14.77
N PRO A 100 13.88 10.87 14.13
CA PRO A 100 13.57 9.63 14.81
C PRO A 100 14.50 9.40 16.00
N PRO A 101 14.02 8.82 17.12
CA PRO A 101 14.87 8.51 18.25
C PRO A 101 15.96 7.51 17.84
N GLN A 102 17.11 7.56 18.49
CA GLN A 102 18.11 6.51 18.32
C GLN A 102 17.54 5.19 18.83
N LEU A 103 17.36 4.22 17.93
CA LEU A 103 16.88 2.87 18.22
C LEU A 103 18.05 1.94 18.52
N LYS A 104 17.79 0.85 19.24
CA LYS A 104 18.78 -0.19 19.52
C LYS A 104 19.06 -1.06 18.29
N PHE A 105 18.00 -1.49 17.61
CA PHE A 105 18.08 -2.12 16.30
C PHE A 105 16.73 -1.99 15.56
N VAL A 106 16.78 -2.17 14.24
CA VAL A 106 15.60 -2.26 13.38
C VAL A 106 15.69 -3.56 12.58
N LEU A 107 14.71 -4.44 12.75
CA LEU A 107 14.54 -5.65 11.94
C LEU A 107 13.52 -5.37 10.84
N VAL A 108 13.95 -5.44 9.58
CA VAL A 108 13.10 -5.13 8.42
C VAL A 108 12.87 -6.37 7.58
N GLU A 109 11.63 -6.83 7.56
CA GLU A 109 11.13 -7.86 6.64
C GLU A 109 10.10 -7.30 5.64
N GLY A 110 9.42 -6.20 6.00
CA GLY A 110 8.54 -5.44 5.13
C GLY A 110 9.24 -4.24 4.46
N GLY A 111 8.51 -3.13 4.33
CA GLY A 111 9.01 -1.88 3.76
C GLY A 111 9.31 -0.83 4.83
N LEU A 112 10.48 -0.20 4.74
CA LEU A 112 10.85 0.99 5.52
C LEU A 112 11.12 2.13 4.55
N ILE A 113 10.32 3.19 4.63
CA ILE A 113 10.28 4.29 3.67
C ILE A 113 10.65 5.58 4.39
N PHE A 114 11.51 6.38 3.77
CA PHE A 114 11.86 7.73 4.23
C PHE A 114 11.44 8.72 3.15
N TYR A 115 10.92 9.88 3.56
CA TYR A 115 10.77 10.99 2.63
C TYR A 115 12.16 11.48 2.21
N PRO A 116 12.40 11.77 0.92
CA PRO A 116 13.60 12.49 0.53
C PRO A 116 13.59 13.90 1.14
N ASP A 117 14.76 14.37 1.53
CA ASP A 117 15.01 15.76 1.95
C ASP A 117 14.79 16.77 0.81
#